data_AF-A0A8S2URL2-F1
#
_entry.id   AF-A0A8S2URL2-F1
#
_cell.length_a   1.000
_cell.length_b   1.000
_cell.length_c   1.000
_cell.angle_alpha   90.00
_cell.angle_beta   90.00
_cell.angle_gamma   90.00
#
_symmetry.space_group_name_H-M   'P 1'
#
loop_
_entity.id
_entity.type
_entity.pdbx_description
1 polymer ?
#
loop_
_entity_poly.entity_id
_entity_poly.type
_entity_poly.pdbx_seq_one_letter_code
_entity_poly.pdbx_strand_id
1 'polypeptide(L)' 'MLDLKAIIWLENYLQTWKSTILVVSHDRTFLNTVATDILHLYAQKVESYRGNYDTFVSARTERLKNQQREYEAQKD' A
#
# COMPACT_ATOMS: atom_id res chain seq x y z
N MET A 1 -13.96 -15.93 -9.88
CA MET A 1 -14.08 -15.71 -8.42
C MET A 1 -13.07 -16.65 -7.78
N LEU A 2 -12.00 -16.13 -7.17
CA LEU A 2 -11.11 -16.99 -6.38
C LEU A 2 -11.90 -17.53 -5.18
N ASP A 3 -11.62 -18.78 -4.80
CA ASP A 3 -12.18 -19.40 -3.61
C ASP A 3 -11.73 -18.61 -2.37
N LEU A 4 -12.69 -18.01 -1.65
CA LEU A 4 -12.45 -17.22 -0.45
C LEU A 4 -11.63 -18.01 0.60
N LYS A 5 -11.84 -19.33 0.69
CA LYS A 5 -11.08 -20.18 1.61
C LYS A 5 -9.61 -20.24 1.26
N ALA A 6 -9.29 -20.27 -0.04
CA ALA A 6 -7.91 -20.27 -0.51
C ALA A 6 -7.21 -18.94 -0.22
N ILE A 7 -7.92 -17.81 -0.34
CA ILE A 7 -7.39 -16.48 0.01
C ILE A 7 -7.07 -16.40 1.50
N ILE A 8 -8.02 -16.79 2.37
CA ILE A 8 -7.81 -16.76 3.83
C ILE A 8 -6.65 -17.67 4.23
N TRP A 9 -6.56 -18.87 3.66
CA TRP A 9 -5.43 -19.76 3.90
C TRP A 9 -4.10 -19.11 3.50
N LEU A 10 -4.06 -18.48 2.32
CA LEU A 10 -2.86 -17.81 1.81
C LEU A 10 -2.46 -16.63 2.69
N GLU A 11 -3.39 -15.79 3.12
CA GLU A 11 -3.13 -14.67 4.03
C GLU A 11 -2.46 -15.14 5.33
N ASN A 12 -3.06 -16.16 5.98
CA ASN A 12 -2.51 -16.74 7.20
C ASN A 12 -1.11 -17.32 6.96
N TYR A 13 -0.93 -18.04 5.85
CA TYR A 13 0.35 -18.63 5.51
C TYR A 13 1.44 -17.56 5.36
N LEU A 14 1.17 -16.50 4.60
CA LEU A 14 2.12 -15.41 4.34
C LEU A 14 2.43 -14.61 5.61
N GLN A 15 1.47 -14.44 6.53
CA GLN A 15 1.73 -13.78 7.82
C GLN A 15 2.69 -14.56 8.72
N THR A 16 2.77 -15.88 8.58
CA THR A 16 3.74 -16.72 9.32
C THR A 16 5.12 -16.80 8.66
N TRP A 17 5.29 -16.16 7.49
CA TRP A 17 6.51 -16.24 6.71
C TRP A 17 7.65 -15.48 7.41
N LYS A 18 8.78 -16.15 7.63
CA LYS A 18 9.90 -15.61 8.45
C LYS A 18 10.83 -14.64 7.73
N SER A 19 10.65 -14.45 6.43
CA SER A 19 11.56 -13.68 5.57
C SER A 19 10.80 -12.63 4.76
N THR A 20 11.53 -11.84 3.97
CA THR A 20 10.89 -10.85 3.10
C THR A 20 10.32 -11.52 1.85
N ILE A 21 9.08 -11.15 1.52
CA ILE A 21 8.41 -11.50 0.26
C ILE A 21 7.96 -10.21 -0.43
N LEU A 22 8.02 -10.20 -1.75
CA LEU A 22 7.42 -9.14 -2.56
C LEU A 22 6.15 -9.69 -3.18
N VAL A 23 5.02 -9.03 -2.92
CA VAL A 23 3.72 -9.43 -3.43
C VAL A 23 3.11 -8.31 -4.25
N VAL A 24 2.50 -8.67 -5.38
CA VAL A 24 1.75 -7.75 -6.24
C VAL A 24 0.32 -8.27 -6.31
N SER A 25 -0.64 -7.43 -5.92
CA SER A 25 -2.06 -7.76 -5.96
C SER A 25 -2.88 -6.52 -6.29
N HIS A 26 -4.04 -6.73 -6.93
CA HIS A 26 -5.06 -5.70 -7.10
C HIS A 26 -6.10 -5.72 -5.97
N ASP A 27 -6.07 -6.73 -5.10
CA ASP A 27 -6.97 -6.87 -3.95
C ASP A 27 -6.45 -6.04 -2.76
N ARG A 28 -7.20 -4.99 -2.43
CA ARG A 28 -6.86 -4.07 -1.34
C ARG A 28 -6.95 -4.74 0.03
N THR A 29 -7.94 -5.60 0.25
CA THR A 29 -8.16 -6.27 1.54
C THR A 29 -7.02 -7.24 1.83
N PHE A 30 -6.60 -7.99 0.81
CA PHE A 30 -5.43 -8.85 0.89
C PHE A 30 -4.18 -8.03 1.23
N LEU A 31 -3.88 -6.99 0.46
CA LEU A 31 -2.72 -6.13 0.73
C LEU A 31 -2.78 -5.50 2.13
N ASN A 32 -3.97 -5.13 2.60
CA ASN A 32 -4.15 -4.57 3.94
C ASN A 32 -3.84 -5.58 5.05
N THR A 33 -4.03 -6.87 4.78
CA THR A 33 -3.87 -7.97 5.73
C THR A 33 -2.43 -8.50 5.79
N VAL A 34 -1.74 -8.59 4.65
CA VAL A 34 -0.37 -9.17 4.57
C VAL A 34 0.76 -8.15 4.41
N ALA A 35 0.52 -6.98 3.83
CA ALA A 35 1.61 -6.04 3.55
C ALA A 35 2.06 -5.32 4.83
N THR A 36 3.38 -5.26 5.02
CA THR A 36 4.05 -4.51 6.11
C THR A 36 4.67 -3.21 5.62
N ASP A 37 4.91 -3.11 4.31
CA ASP A 37 5.38 -1.94 3.58
C ASP A 37 4.73 -1.95 2.18
N ILE A 38 4.48 -0.76 1.62
CA ILE A 38 3.95 -0.58 0.27
C ILE A 38 5.00 0.13 -0.59
N LEU A 39 5.38 -0.49 -1.70
CA LEU A 39 6.17 0.14 -2.76
C LEU A 39 5.21 0.71 -3.81
N HIS A 40 5.08 2.03 -3.84
CA HIS A 40 4.25 2.74 -4.78
C HIS A 40 5.08 3.18 -5.99
N LEU A 41 4.89 2.49 -7.11
CA LEU A 41 5.47 2.86 -8.41
C LEU A 41 4.56 3.84 -9.13
N TYR A 42 5.01 5.08 -9.29
CA TYR A 42 4.29 6.13 -10.02
C TYR A 42 5.26 7.06 -10.73
N ALA A 43 4.93 7.45 -11.98
CA ALA A 43 5.76 8.34 -12.80
C ALA A 43 7.25 7.92 -12.87
N GLN A 44 7.49 6.61 -13.09
CA GLN A 44 8.82 5.99 -13.15
C GLN A 44 9.65 6.14 -11.85
N LYS A 45 9.00 6.46 -10.73
CA LYS A 45 9.62 6.55 -9.40
C LYS A 45 8.98 5.57 -8.44
N VAL A 46 9.79 5.00 -7.56
CA VAL A 46 9.32 4.14 -6.47
C VAL A 46 9.40 4.91 -5.17
N GLU A 47 8.27 5.01 -4.48
CA GLU A 47 8.18 5.58 -3.15
C GLU A 47 7.74 4.50 -2.17
N SER A 48 8.42 4.43 -1.02
CA SER A 48 8.14 3.41 0.01
C SER A 48 7.30 4.00 1.13
N TYR A 49 6.29 3.25 1.56
CA TYR A 49 5.41 3.61 2.67
C TYR A 49 5.41 2.49 3.70
N ARG A 50 5.65 2.83 4.97
CA ARG A 50 5.57 1.86 6.07
C ARG A 50 4.11 1.60 6.42
N GLY A 51 3.77 0.34 6.67
CA GLY A 51 2.43 -0.09 7.04
C GLY A 51 1.66 -0.72 5.88
N ASN A 52 0.38 -0.97 6.13
CA ASN A 52 -0.51 -1.66 5.21
C ASN A 52 -1.11 -0.72 4.15
N TYR A 53 -2.01 -1.25 3.33
CA TYR A 53 -2.62 -0.51 2.23
C TYR A 53 -3.39 0.74 2.69
N ASP A 54 -4.18 0.67 3.75
CA ASP A 54 -4.96 1.81 4.26
C ASP A 54 -4.05 2.93 4.78
N THR A 55 -2.96 2.56 5.46
CA THR A 55 -1.92 3.49 5.93
C THR A 55 -1.28 4.20 4.74
N PHE A 56 -0.93 3.46 3.68
CA PHE A 56 -0.41 4.01 2.43
C PHE A 56 -1.39 5.03 1.80
N VAL A 57 -2.67 4.68 1.65
CA VAL A 57 -3.67 5.57 1.05
C VAL A 57 -3.81 6.85 1.85
N SER A 58 -3.84 6.75 3.18
CA SER A 58 -3.96 7.89 4.08
C SER A 58 -2.74 8.82 3.96
N ALA A 59 -1.53 8.25 4.07
CA ALA A 59 -0.27 9.00 3.95
C ALA A 59 -0.13 9.69 2.58
N ARG A 60 -0.50 8.99 1.50
CA ARG A 60 -0.47 9.56 0.14
C ARG A 60 -1.48 10.69 -0.02
N THR A 61 -2.68 10.54 0.53
CA THR A 61 -3.74 11.56 0.44
C THR A 61 -3.30 12.85 1.14
N GLU A 62 -2.76 12.74 2.35
CA GLU A 62 -2.25 13.90 3.09
C GLU A 62 -1.07 14.56 2.40
N ARG A 63 -0.15 13.77 1.83
CA ARG A 63 0.95 14.33 1.02
C ARG A 63 0.45 15.14 -0.17
N LEU A 64 -0.52 14.62 -0.93
CA LEU A 64 -1.08 15.31 -2.08
C LEU A 64 -1.79 16.61 -1.67
N LYS A 65 -2.54 16.61 -0.57
CA LYS A 65 -3.15 17.83 -0.01
C LYS A 65 -2.11 18.87 0.37
N ASN A 66 -1.01 18.45 1.01
CA ASN A 66 0.08 19.36 1.40
C ASN A 66 0.73 19.98 0.17
N GLN A 67 1.04 19.18 -0.85
CA GLN A 67 1.62 19.66 -2.11
C GLN A 67 0.71 20.67 -2.82
N GLN A 68 -0.60 20.42 -2.82
CA GLN A 68 -1.57 21.34 -3.41
C GLN A 68 -1.60 22.68 -2.67
N ARG A 69 -1.63 22.66 -1.32
CA ARG A 69 -1.60 23.89 -0.50
C ARG A 69 -0.32 24.70 -0.71
N GLU A 70 0.83 24.03 -0.76
CA GLU A 70 2.13 24.69 -1.01
C GLU A 70 2.20 25.34 -2.40
N TYR A 71 1.59 24.71 -3.41
CA TYR A 71 1.51 25.25 -4.76
C TYR A 71 0.59 26.47 -4.85
N GLU A 72 -0.54 26.44 -4.16
CA GLU A 72 -1.47 27.59 -4.07
C GLU A 72 -0.81 28.77 -3.36
N ALA A 73 -0.15 28.55 -2.23
CA ALA A 73 0.54 29.60 -1.48
C ALA A 73 1.70 30.27 -2.22
N GLN A 74 2.29 29.62 -3.24
CA GLN A 74 3.35 30.18 -4.08
C GLN A 74 2.83 31.02 -5.27
N LYS A 75 1.51 30.98 -5.53
CA LYS A 75 0.87 31.68 -6.64
C LYS A 75 0.28 33.04 -6.27
N ASP A 76 0.10 33.28 -4.97
CA ASP A 76 -0.32 34.56 -4.40
C ASP A 76 0.89 35.48 -4.13
#